data_AF-A0A4P9YYC8-F1
#
_entry.id   AF-A0A4P9YYC8-F1
#
_cell.length_a   1.000
_cell.length_b   1.000
_cell.length_c   1.000
_cell.angle_alpha   90.00
_cell.angle_beta   90.00
_cell.angle_gamma   90.00
#
_symmetry.space_group_name_H-M   'P 1'
#
loop_
_entity.id
_entity.type
_entity.pdbx_description
1 polymer ?
#
loop_
_entity_poly.entity_id
_entity_poly.type
_entity_poly.pdbx_seq_one_letter_code
_entity_poly.pdbx_strand_id
1 'polypeptide(L)'
;MAHAAADPAALSQCANDYDHATHLRLAARHGPSLARLNRQQVAPGQRCGAHNGNKSCSAGQCCSQFGWCGVTGNHCGAGCQSQFGKCLYPSAPANNTAQNLHNGEVDAPHPNHQGGTNNHRGDPADEHGDDSPGLILYTCKVPRSFAMTFDDGPGKLFDNVLDTLDRLKVKATFFVNGNNVANLNEAADQQKVRRAFEAGHQIASHTYSHADLDQLDEAGIRNEMDQLDRQLVRTIGRRPVYMRPPFGNANARTQRVLDRLGYRIVNWNIDTLDWQHPQDARASLQAYRDALDRATTDQQAAFISLQHDIQPATATSLIEDAVRLVRQRGFRLMRVDECMGDADGAYRRP
;
A
#
# COMPACT_ATOMS: atom_id res chain seq x y z
N MET A 1 39.91 -13.62 -71.32
CA MET A 1 39.01 -14.21 -72.34
C MET A 1 37.59 -14.14 -71.79
N ALA A 2 36.66 -13.60 -72.60
CA ALA A 2 35.19 -13.75 -72.63
C ALA A 2 34.43 -13.66 -71.28
N HIS A 3 33.68 -12.57 -71.06
CA HIS A 3 32.22 -12.46 -71.27
C HIS A 3 31.37 -13.07 -70.14
N ALA A 4 30.60 -12.23 -69.45
CA ALA A 4 29.13 -12.21 -69.55
C ALA A 4 28.54 -11.26 -68.49
N ALA A 5 27.74 -10.31 -68.97
CA ALA A 5 26.76 -9.57 -68.18
C ALA A 5 25.39 -10.25 -68.37
N ALA A 6 24.58 -10.32 -67.31
CA ALA A 6 23.11 -10.54 -67.24
C ALA A 6 22.78 -10.76 -65.73
N ASP A 7 21.65 -10.43 -65.10
CA ASP A 7 20.31 -9.97 -65.51
C ASP A 7 19.57 -9.50 -64.22
N PRO A 8 18.78 -8.41 -64.17
CA PRO A 8 17.96 -8.07 -63.01
C PRO A 8 16.61 -8.80 -63.08
N ALA A 9 16.59 -10.06 -62.67
CA ALA A 9 15.36 -10.85 -62.55
C ALA A 9 15.31 -11.56 -61.18
N ALA A 10 14.97 -10.79 -60.14
CA ALA A 10 14.42 -11.30 -58.89
C ALA A 10 13.18 -10.45 -58.54
N LEU A 11 12.25 -10.39 -59.49
CA LEU A 11 10.91 -9.83 -59.31
C LEU A 11 9.94 -10.97 -58.98
N SER A 12 9.18 -10.77 -57.90
CA SER A 12 7.77 -11.17 -57.78
C SER A 12 7.43 -12.67 -57.78
N GLN A 13 7.44 -13.29 -56.60
CA GLN A 13 6.75 -14.53 -56.24
C GLN A 13 6.22 -14.34 -54.81
N CYS A 14 4.94 -14.48 -54.45
CA CYS A 14 3.76 -15.00 -55.13
C CYS A 14 2.53 -14.20 -54.68
N ALA A 15 1.75 -13.72 -55.65
CA ALA A 15 0.35 -13.34 -55.49
C ALA A 15 -0.51 -14.45 -56.12
N ASN A 16 -1.72 -14.61 -55.56
CA ASN A 16 -2.86 -15.44 -55.97
C ASN A 16 -2.85 -16.91 -55.52
N ASP A 17 -3.77 -17.22 -54.60
CA ASP A 17 -5.00 -17.97 -54.93
C ASP A 17 -5.91 -18.04 -53.69
N TYR A 18 -6.96 -17.21 -53.67
CA TYR A 18 -8.13 -17.41 -52.79
C TYR A 18 -9.36 -17.46 -53.68
N ASP A 19 -9.70 -18.68 -54.08
CA ASP A 19 -10.92 -19.02 -54.79
C ASP A 19 -12.10 -19.09 -53.82
N HIS A 20 -13.22 -18.55 -54.30
CA HIS A 20 -14.51 -18.42 -53.65
C HIS A 20 -15.34 -19.67 -54.00
N ALA A 21 -15.64 -20.54 -53.03
CA ALA A 21 -16.96 -21.20 -52.86
C ALA A 21 -16.86 -22.55 -52.13
N THR A 22 -16.97 -22.54 -50.80
CA THR A 22 -17.94 -23.39 -50.08
C THR A 22 -18.11 -22.89 -48.66
N HIS A 23 -19.27 -23.16 -48.05
CA HIS A 23 -19.72 -22.80 -46.70
C HIS A 23 -20.64 -21.58 -46.58
N LEU A 24 -21.80 -21.72 -47.23
CA LEU A 24 -23.07 -21.28 -46.67
C LEU A 24 -23.55 -22.31 -45.63
N ARG A 25 -24.10 -21.79 -44.52
CA ARG A 25 -24.82 -22.47 -43.42
C ARG A 25 -23.97 -23.01 -42.26
N LEU A 26 -23.77 -22.17 -41.24
CA LEU A 26 -24.26 -22.39 -39.87
C LEU A 26 -23.76 -21.25 -38.97
N ALA A 27 -24.59 -20.22 -38.83
CA ALA A 27 -24.55 -19.35 -37.68
C ALA A 27 -24.92 -20.16 -36.42
N ALA A 28 -24.45 -19.68 -35.26
CA ALA A 28 -24.69 -20.19 -33.90
C ALA A 28 -23.89 -21.43 -33.46
N ARG A 29 -22.65 -21.19 -33.02
CA ARG A 29 -22.08 -21.90 -31.85
C ARG A 29 -21.37 -20.90 -30.95
N HIS A 30 -22.13 -20.44 -29.98
CA HIS A 30 -21.62 -19.85 -28.75
C HIS A 30 -20.52 -20.77 -28.20
N GLY A 31 -19.31 -20.23 -28.00
CA GLY A 31 -18.39 -20.78 -27.00
C GLY A 31 -19.12 -20.82 -25.65
N PRO A 32 -18.72 -21.71 -24.71
CA PRO A 32 -19.44 -21.86 -23.46
C PRO A 32 -19.49 -20.52 -22.76
N SER A 33 -20.66 -19.87 -22.83
CA SER A 33 -21.15 -19.02 -21.76
C SER A 33 -20.96 -19.85 -20.51
N LEU A 34 -19.95 -19.52 -19.71
CA LEU A 34 -19.95 -19.89 -18.30
C LEU A 34 -21.25 -19.30 -17.78
N ALA A 35 -22.29 -20.12 -17.77
CA ALA A 35 -23.45 -19.91 -16.96
C ALA A 35 -22.88 -19.51 -15.61
N ARG A 36 -23.16 -18.28 -15.19
CA ARG A 36 -22.98 -17.89 -13.79
C ARG A 36 -23.71 -18.97 -13.01
N LEU A 37 -22.97 -19.93 -12.46
CA LEU A 37 -23.49 -20.78 -11.40
C LEU A 37 -24.14 -19.79 -10.44
N ASN A 38 -25.42 -19.96 -10.19
CA ASN A 38 -26.22 -19.06 -9.36
C ASN A 38 -25.74 -19.23 -7.91
N ARG A 39 -24.53 -18.72 -7.63
CA ARG A 39 -23.85 -18.80 -6.35
C ARG A 39 -24.63 -17.91 -5.39
N GLN A 40 -24.94 -18.44 -4.21
CA GLN A 40 -25.68 -17.71 -3.19
C GLN A 40 -24.96 -16.38 -2.91
N GLN A 41 -25.66 -15.28 -3.16
CA GLN A 41 -25.16 -13.94 -2.89
C GLN A 41 -25.31 -13.61 -1.42
N VAL A 42 -24.26 -13.04 -0.82
CA VAL A 42 -24.23 -12.65 0.59
C VAL A 42 -24.13 -11.13 0.76
N ALA A 43 -24.63 -10.65 1.89
CA ALA A 43 -24.66 -9.24 2.25
C ALA A 43 -23.24 -8.70 2.56
N PRO A 44 -23.05 -7.36 2.56
CA PRO A 44 -21.77 -6.78 2.98
C PRO A 44 -21.35 -7.23 4.38
N GLY A 45 -20.05 -7.45 4.56
CA GLY A 45 -19.48 -7.98 5.80
C GLY A 45 -19.70 -9.47 6.03
N GLN A 46 -20.27 -10.21 5.06
CA GLN A 46 -20.39 -11.68 5.13
C GLN A 46 -19.25 -12.40 4.39
N ARG A 47 -19.11 -13.71 4.68
CA ARG A 47 -18.05 -14.56 4.11
C ARG A 47 -18.32 -14.94 2.65
N CYS A 48 -17.29 -14.92 1.83
CA CYS A 48 -17.30 -15.30 0.41
C CYS A 48 -16.05 -16.12 0.05
N GLY A 49 -16.07 -16.77 -1.11
CA GLY A 49 -14.93 -17.56 -1.59
C GLY A 49 -15.15 -19.07 -1.56
N ALA A 50 -14.24 -19.81 -2.18
CA ALA A 50 -14.34 -21.27 -2.35
C ALA A 50 -14.42 -22.01 -1.00
N HIS A 51 -13.71 -21.51 0.02
CA HIS A 51 -13.69 -22.09 1.37
C HIS A 51 -14.87 -21.67 2.26
N ASN A 52 -15.71 -20.74 1.81
CA ASN A 52 -16.83 -20.19 2.58
C ASN A 52 -18.18 -20.57 1.97
N GLY A 53 -18.32 -21.85 1.59
CA GLY A 53 -19.53 -22.37 0.95
C GLY A 53 -19.71 -21.88 -0.50
N ASN A 54 -18.62 -21.51 -1.19
CA ASN A 54 -18.64 -21.07 -2.58
C ASN A 54 -19.57 -19.86 -2.83
N LYS A 55 -19.78 -19.02 -1.80
CA LYS A 55 -20.68 -17.86 -1.81
C LYS A 55 -20.02 -16.66 -2.47
N SER A 56 -20.82 -15.86 -3.18
CA SER A 56 -20.36 -14.65 -3.85
C SER A 56 -20.90 -13.40 -3.18
N CYS A 57 -20.20 -12.29 -3.29
CA CYS A 57 -20.68 -11.02 -2.78
C CYS A 57 -21.83 -10.47 -3.62
N SER A 58 -22.70 -9.71 -2.96
CA SER A 58 -23.78 -8.96 -3.62
C SER A 58 -23.24 -8.02 -4.70
N ALA A 59 -24.09 -7.61 -5.64
CA ALA A 59 -23.70 -6.79 -6.78
C ALA A 59 -22.93 -5.53 -6.36
N GLY A 60 -21.80 -5.26 -7.04
CA GLY A 60 -20.94 -4.12 -6.76
C GLY A 60 -19.89 -4.33 -5.67
N GLN A 61 -19.91 -5.47 -4.97
CA GLN A 61 -18.95 -5.80 -3.92
C GLN A 61 -17.85 -6.76 -4.39
N CYS A 62 -16.75 -6.74 -3.66
CA CYS A 62 -15.54 -7.49 -3.89
C CYS A 62 -15.38 -8.55 -2.81
N CYS A 63 -14.81 -9.70 -3.19
CA CYS A 63 -14.44 -10.72 -2.24
C CYS A 63 -12.95 -10.60 -1.96
N SER A 64 -12.58 -10.19 -0.75
CA SER A 64 -11.18 -9.99 -0.37
C SER A 64 -10.38 -11.29 -0.45
N GLN A 65 -9.05 -11.19 -0.42
CA GLN A 65 -8.17 -12.35 -0.31
C GLN A 65 -8.46 -13.22 0.94
N PHE A 66 -9.09 -12.63 1.96
CA PHE A 66 -9.45 -13.29 3.21
C PHE A 66 -10.91 -13.81 3.23
N GLY A 67 -11.61 -13.74 2.10
CA GLY A 67 -12.96 -14.29 1.96
C GLY A 67 -14.04 -13.45 2.64
N TRP A 68 -13.94 -12.13 2.56
CA TRP A 68 -14.97 -11.20 3.05
C TRP A 68 -15.53 -10.34 1.94
N CYS A 69 -16.82 -10.02 2.03
CA CYS A 69 -17.50 -9.11 1.12
C CYS A 69 -17.43 -7.65 1.58
N GLY A 70 -16.99 -6.78 0.67
CA GLY A 70 -16.98 -5.33 0.90
C GLY A 70 -16.63 -4.56 -0.37
N VAL A 71 -16.66 -3.24 -0.30
CA VAL A 71 -16.44 -2.34 -1.45
C VAL A 71 -15.12 -1.57 -1.37
N THR A 72 -14.35 -1.75 -0.29
CA THR A 72 -13.13 -0.97 -0.05
C THR A 72 -11.93 -1.56 -0.78
N GLY A 73 -10.83 -0.80 -0.88
CA GLY A 73 -9.58 -1.27 -1.48
C GLY A 73 -9.09 -2.61 -0.91
N ASN A 74 -9.27 -2.88 0.39
CA ASN A 74 -8.89 -4.15 1.02
C ASN A 74 -9.73 -5.35 0.53
N HIS A 75 -10.94 -5.09 0.04
CA HIS A 75 -11.80 -6.12 -0.55
C HIS A 75 -11.56 -6.26 -2.04
N CYS A 76 -11.27 -5.15 -2.71
CA CYS A 76 -11.26 -5.07 -4.18
C CYS A 76 -9.86 -5.07 -4.81
N GLY A 77 -8.81 -4.85 -4.02
CA GLY A 77 -7.43 -4.70 -4.44
C GLY A 77 -6.68 -6.02 -4.59
N ALA A 78 -5.41 -6.03 -4.19
CA ALA A 78 -4.53 -7.20 -4.33
C ALA A 78 -5.12 -8.45 -3.63
N GLY A 79 -5.11 -9.58 -4.35
CA GLY A 79 -5.66 -10.85 -3.87
C GLY A 79 -7.20 -10.93 -3.85
N CYS A 80 -7.91 -9.91 -4.34
CA CYS A 80 -9.35 -10.00 -4.53
C CYS A 80 -9.73 -11.21 -5.40
N GLN A 81 -10.67 -12.02 -4.90
CA GLN A 81 -11.11 -13.26 -5.52
C GLN A 81 -12.17 -12.96 -6.58
N SER A 82 -11.73 -12.74 -7.82
CA SER A 82 -12.57 -12.31 -8.95
C SER A 82 -13.72 -13.27 -9.32
N GLN A 83 -13.64 -14.53 -8.89
CA GLN A 83 -14.74 -15.49 -9.06
C GLN A 83 -15.90 -15.27 -8.07
N PHE A 84 -15.68 -14.48 -7.00
CA PHE A 84 -16.61 -14.30 -5.89
C PHE A 84 -16.98 -12.83 -5.63
N GLY A 85 -16.40 -11.88 -6.37
CA GLY A 85 -16.71 -10.46 -6.30
C GLY A 85 -16.07 -9.65 -7.43
N LYS A 86 -16.32 -8.34 -7.48
CA LYS A 86 -15.88 -7.45 -8.55
C LYS A 86 -14.53 -6.78 -8.22
N CYS A 87 -13.42 -7.38 -8.59
CA CYS A 87 -12.09 -6.84 -8.28
C CYS A 87 -11.72 -5.61 -9.14
N LEU A 88 -10.94 -4.69 -8.56
CA LEU A 88 -10.42 -3.49 -9.23
C LEU A 88 -9.26 -3.81 -10.17
N TYR A 89 -8.54 -4.90 -9.91
CA TYR A 89 -7.51 -5.45 -10.78
C TYR A 89 -7.81 -6.92 -11.05
N PRO A 90 -7.74 -7.42 -12.30
CA PRO A 90 -7.84 -8.84 -12.55
C PRO A 90 -6.65 -9.54 -11.89
N SER A 91 -6.92 -10.29 -10.81
CA SER A 91 -5.96 -11.14 -10.13
C SER A 91 -5.29 -12.10 -11.13
N ALA A 92 -3.95 -12.11 -11.18
CA ALA A 92 -3.21 -13.19 -11.84
C ALA A 92 -3.66 -14.56 -11.29
N PRO A 93 -3.68 -15.62 -12.10
CA PRO A 93 -4.20 -16.92 -11.69
C PRO A 93 -3.46 -17.44 -10.44
N ALA A 94 -4.23 -17.79 -9.40
CA ALA A 94 -3.70 -18.36 -8.18
C ALA A 94 -2.99 -19.69 -8.49
N ASN A 95 -1.70 -19.77 -8.18
CA ASN A 95 -0.97 -21.02 -8.20
C ASN A 95 -1.38 -21.81 -6.95
N ASN A 96 -2.16 -22.87 -7.15
CA ASN A 96 -2.64 -23.76 -6.10
C ASN A 96 -1.49 -24.62 -5.57
N THR A 97 -0.82 -24.15 -4.52
CA THR A 97 -0.03 -25.02 -3.63
C THR A 97 -0.17 -24.55 -2.18
N ALA A 98 -1.25 -24.98 -1.55
CA ALA A 98 -1.31 -25.21 -0.10
C ALA A 98 -2.56 -26.06 0.20
N GLN A 99 -2.51 -27.35 -0.19
CA GLN A 99 -3.33 -28.36 0.46
C GLN A 99 -2.67 -28.70 1.81
N ASN A 100 -3.54 -28.96 2.79
CA ASN A 100 -3.28 -29.49 4.13
C ASN A 100 -2.77 -28.49 5.17
N LEU A 101 -3.71 -27.85 5.87
CA LEU A 101 -3.91 -28.11 7.30
C LEU A 101 -5.42 -28.10 7.59
N HIS A 102 -5.91 -29.25 8.05
CA HIS A 102 -7.30 -29.48 8.45
C HIS A 102 -7.38 -29.46 9.99
N ASN A 103 -8.51 -28.95 10.48
CA ASN A 103 -9.13 -29.14 11.81
C ASN A 103 -8.72 -28.25 12.99
N GLY A 104 -9.70 -27.48 13.46
CA GLY A 104 -9.70 -26.75 14.72
C GLY A 104 -10.84 -25.73 14.81
N GLU A 105 -12.08 -26.18 14.69
CA GLU A 105 -13.31 -25.39 14.91
C GLU A 105 -13.69 -25.48 16.40
N VAL A 106 -13.86 -24.33 17.06
CA VAL A 106 -14.87 -23.96 18.10
C VAL A 106 -14.47 -22.56 18.64
N ASP A 107 -15.15 -21.48 18.26
CA ASP A 107 -16.43 -20.91 18.77
C ASP A 107 -16.17 -19.70 19.68
N ALA A 108 -16.64 -18.53 19.26
CA ALA A 108 -16.74 -17.33 20.09
C ALA A 108 -17.93 -16.46 19.62
N PRO A 109 -18.56 -15.71 20.54
CA PRO A 109 -20.01 -15.71 20.70
C PRO A 109 -20.76 -14.65 19.87
N HIS A 110 -22.02 -14.98 19.61
CA HIS A 110 -23.07 -14.14 19.03
C HIS A 110 -23.57 -13.09 20.04
N PRO A 111 -23.91 -11.85 19.63
CA PRO A 111 -24.89 -11.04 20.36
C PRO A 111 -26.28 -11.25 19.75
N ASN A 112 -27.24 -11.47 20.65
CA ASN A 112 -28.65 -11.55 20.37
C ASN A 112 -29.24 -10.13 20.29
N HIS A 113 -30.07 -9.89 19.29
CA HIS A 113 -30.80 -8.64 19.12
C HIS A 113 -32.14 -8.78 19.86
N GLN A 114 -32.34 -8.06 20.97
CA GLN A 114 -33.67 -7.69 21.45
C GLN A 114 -33.67 -6.27 22.02
N GLY A 115 -34.71 -5.53 21.65
CA GLY A 115 -34.81 -4.09 21.83
C GLY A 115 -35.04 -3.63 23.27
N GLY A 116 -34.70 -2.35 23.49
CA GLY A 116 -35.04 -1.60 24.67
C GLY A 116 -34.69 -0.14 24.43
N THR A 117 -35.73 0.69 24.32
CA THR A 117 -35.65 2.15 24.26
C THR A 117 -34.97 2.70 25.51
N ASN A 118 -34.06 3.67 25.37
CA ASN A 118 -34.10 4.90 26.17
C ASN A 118 -33.07 5.94 25.73
N ASN A 119 -33.56 7.18 25.67
CA ASN A 119 -32.88 8.44 25.43
C ASN A 119 -31.53 8.57 26.15
N HIS A 120 -30.49 8.98 25.43
CA HIS A 120 -29.50 9.92 25.93
C HIS A 120 -29.20 10.98 24.87
N ARG A 121 -29.13 12.22 25.36
CA ARG A 121 -29.08 13.49 24.64
C ARG A 121 -27.74 13.64 23.93
N GLY A 122 -27.77 14.42 22.86
CA GLY A 122 -26.76 14.50 21.82
C GLY A 122 -25.38 14.97 22.25
N ASP A 123 -24.39 14.44 21.55
CA ASP A 123 -23.14 15.11 21.24
C ASP A 123 -23.09 15.34 19.72
N PRO A 124 -22.68 16.53 19.25
CA PRO A 124 -22.80 16.92 17.86
C PRO A 124 -21.77 16.18 16.99
N ALA A 125 -22.26 15.54 15.94
CA ALA A 125 -21.47 15.14 14.79
C ALA A 125 -21.15 16.37 13.92
N ASP A 126 -20.11 16.20 13.11
CA ASP A 126 -19.81 16.88 11.84
C ASP A 126 -18.97 18.17 11.88
N GLU A 127 -17.69 18.03 11.49
CA GLU A 127 -17.06 18.80 10.40
C GLU A 127 -15.60 18.33 10.11
N HIS A 128 -15.39 17.09 9.69
CA HIS A 128 -14.14 16.68 9.01
C HIS A 128 -14.47 15.76 7.83
N GLY A 129 -14.28 16.26 6.61
CA GLY A 129 -14.53 15.52 5.38
C GLY A 129 -13.59 14.32 5.23
N ASP A 130 -14.16 13.16 4.90
CA ASP A 130 -13.50 11.95 4.36
C ASP A 130 -12.25 11.43 5.10
N ASP A 131 -12.22 11.52 6.43
CA ASP A 131 -11.27 10.79 7.27
C ASP A 131 -12.07 9.99 8.33
N SER A 132 -12.69 8.89 7.88
CA SER A 132 -13.37 7.96 8.78
C SER A 132 -12.37 7.20 9.67
N PRO A 133 -12.74 6.93 10.93
CA PRO A 133 -12.00 6.05 11.83
C PRO A 133 -11.43 4.77 11.23
N GLY A 134 -10.10 4.62 11.27
CA GLY A 134 -9.42 3.38 10.89
C GLY A 134 -9.14 3.19 9.39
N LEU A 135 -9.27 4.23 8.55
CA LEU A 135 -8.85 4.12 7.15
C LEU A 135 -7.33 3.95 7.05
N ILE A 136 -6.91 2.80 6.50
CA ILE A 136 -5.51 2.57 6.13
C ILE A 136 -5.24 3.23 4.78
N LEU A 137 -4.27 4.13 4.76
CA LEU A 137 -3.84 4.91 3.61
C LEU A 137 -2.74 4.15 2.85
N TYR A 138 -3.06 3.58 1.69
CA TYR A 138 -2.10 2.85 0.86
C TYR A 138 -1.48 3.71 -0.25
N THR A 139 -2.17 4.76 -0.67
CA THR A 139 -1.78 5.64 -1.76
C THR A 139 -1.99 7.09 -1.36
N CYS A 140 -1.29 8.01 -2.01
CA CYS A 140 -1.58 9.44 -1.87
C CYS A 140 -2.97 9.79 -2.46
N LYS A 141 -3.59 10.87 -1.95
CA LYS A 141 -4.84 11.44 -2.49
C LYS A 141 -4.59 12.40 -3.66
N VAL A 142 -3.45 13.10 -3.67
CA VAL A 142 -3.08 14.04 -4.75
C VAL A 142 -2.67 13.25 -6.00
N PRO A 143 -3.32 13.45 -7.16
CA PRO A 143 -2.92 12.78 -8.40
C PRO A 143 -1.48 13.12 -8.77
N ARG A 144 -0.76 12.16 -9.37
CA ARG A 144 0.62 12.33 -9.84
C ARG A 144 1.61 12.67 -8.73
N SER A 145 1.30 12.37 -7.47
CA SER A 145 2.23 12.52 -6.35
C SER A 145 2.93 11.21 -5.98
N PHE A 146 4.09 11.34 -5.36
CA PHE A 146 4.89 10.24 -4.87
C PHE A 146 5.44 10.59 -3.49
N ALA A 147 5.02 9.86 -2.46
CA ALA A 147 5.60 9.94 -1.13
C ALA A 147 6.69 8.89 -0.97
N MET A 148 7.94 9.36 -0.92
CA MET A 148 9.08 8.53 -0.54
C MET A 148 9.13 8.47 0.98
N THR A 149 9.01 7.27 1.55
CA THR A 149 8.98 7.10 3.01
C THR A 149 10.07 6.14 3.50
N PHE A 150 10.49 6.31 4.74
CA PHE A 150 11.56 5.53 5.39
C PHE A 150 11.12 5.10 6.79
N ASP A 151 11.29 3.81 7.09
CA ASP A 151 10.93 3.22 8.38
C ASP A 151 12.18 2.88 9.21
N ASP A 152 11.95 2.53 10.47
CA ASP A 152 12.89 2.04 11.50
C ASP A 152 13.89 3.03 12.08
N GLY A 153 14.11 4.16 11.40
CA GLY A 153 15.11 5.14 11.76
C GLY A 153 14.90 5.84 13.12
N PRO A 154 15.91 6.64 13.56
CA PRO A 154 17.08 7.06 12.78
C PRO A 154 18.28 6.09 12.87
N GLY A 155 18.68 5.47 11.75
CA GLY A 155 19.85 4.58 11.69
C GLY A 155 21.23 5.27 11.80
N LYS A 156 22.31 4.48 11.66
CA LYS A 156 23.70 5.00 11.60
C LYS A 156 23.97 5.87 10.37
N LEU A 157 23.30 5.59 9.26
CA LEU A 157 23.46 6.29 7.98
C LEU A 157 22.39 7.37 7.75
N PHE A 158 21.60 7.70 8.77
CA PHE A 158 20.49 8.64 8.66
C PHE A 158 20.94 10.01 8.14
N ASP A 159 22.10 10.52 8.60
CA ASP A 159 22.61 11.81 8.11
C ASP A 159 22.97 11.80 6.62
N ASN A 160 23.44 10.66 6.08
CA ASN A 160 23.71 10.51 4.65
C ASN A 160 22.42 10.56 3.82
N VAL A 161 21.33 9.99 4.36
CA VAL A 161 19.99 10.08 3.76
C VAL A 161 19.55 11.54 3.68
N LEU A 162 19.65 12.28 4.79
CA LEU A 162 19.29 13.70 4.83
C LEU A 162 20.14 14.55 3.87
N ASP A 163 21.47 14.35 3.87
CA ASP A 163 22.38 15.06 2.95
C ASP A 163 22.02 14.80 1.48
N THR A 164 21.66 13.56 1.16
CA THR A 164 21.23 13.18 -0.19
C THR A 164 19.91 13.83 -0.56
N LEU A 165 18.91 13.81 0.33
CA LEU A 165 17.61 14.43 0.10
C LEU A 165 17.72 15.95 -0.06
N ASP A 166 18.56 16.61 0.74
CA ASP A 166 18.81 18.05 0.65
C ASP A 166 19.49 18.42 -0.67
N ARG A 167 20.54 17.69 -1.07
CA ARG A 167 21.20 17.86 -2.39
C ARG A 167 20.21 17.69 -3.54
N LEU A 168 19.29 16.74 -3.41
CA LEU A 168 18.25 16.48 -4.41
C LEU A 168 17.06 17.44 -4.33
N LYS A 169 16.98 18.28 -3.28
CA LYS A 169 15.84 19.18 -2.98
C LYS A 169 14.53 18.41 -2.90
N VAL A 170 14.52 17.31 -2.15
CA VAL A 170 13.35 16.44 -1.93
C VAL A 170 13.03 16.42 -0.45
N LYS A 171 11.74 16.44 -0.11
CA LYS A 171 11.26 16.18 1.25
C LYS A 171 10.56 14.83 1.28
N ALA A 172 10.87 14.03 2.30
CA ALA A 172 10.37 12.69 2.53
C ALA A 172 9.62 12.61 3.87
N THR A 173 9.08 11.43 4.17
CA THR A 173 8.46 11.11 5.46
C THR A 173 9.26 10.01 6.16
N PHE A 174 9.60 10.20 7.42
CA PHE A 174 10.33 9.26 8.25
C PHE A 174 9.40 8.73 9.34
N PHE A 175 9.07 7.44 9.31
CA PHE A 175 8.37 6.75 10.38
C PHE A 175 9.44 6.24 11.37
N VAL A 176 9.63 7.00 12.45
CA VAL A 176 10.73 6.75 13.40
C VAL A 176 10.28 5.90 14.58
N ASN A 177 11.20 5.12 15.13
CA ASN A 177 10.98 4.42 16.40
C ASN A 177 11.51 5.22 17.59
N GLY A 178 11.10 4.81 18.79
CA GLY A 178 11.61 5.38 20.04
C GLY A 178 12.85 4.65 20.57
N ASN A 179 12.81 3.31 20.57
CA ASN A 179 13.89 2.44 20.99
C ASN A 179 13.88 1.15 20.17
N ASN A 180 14.59 1.17 19.05
CA ASN A 180 14.73 0.05 18.11
C ASN A 180 16.21 -0.05 17.65
N VAL A 181 16.52 0.34 16.42
CA VAL A 181 17.90 0.45 15.90
C VAL A 181 18.68 1.61 16.53
N ALA A 182 17.95 2.57 17.09
CA ALA A 182 18.39 3.78 17.77
C ALA A 182 17.55 3.99 19.02
N ASN A 183 17.99 4.88 19.91
CA ASN A 183 17.32 5.16 21.17
C ASN A 183 17.11 6.67 21.32
N LEU A 184 15.87 7.13 21.18
CA LEU A 184 15.50 8.55 21.30
C LEU A 184 15.58 9.10 22.73
N ASN A 185 16.04 8.32 23.72
CA ASN A 185 16.51 8.89 24.98
C ASN A 185 17.93 9.48 24.86
N GLU A 186 18.70 9.10 23.83
CA GLU A 186 20.05 9.59 23.58
C GLU A 186 20.03 10.88 22.74
N ALA A 187 20.77 11.90 23.20
CA ALA A 187 20.80 13.21 22.55
C ALA A 187 21.27 13.16 21.09
N ALA A 188 22.17 12.22 20.75
CA ALA A 188 22.68 12.06 19.39
C ALA A 188 21.57 11.60 18.43
N ASP A 189 20.71 10.67 18.83
CA ASP A 189 19.61 10.19 17.99
C ASP A 189 18.46 11.21 17.95
N GLN A 190 18.21 11.93 19.05
CA GLN A 190 17.31 13.08 19.05
C GLN A 190 17.77 14.16 18.06
N GLN A 191 19.08 14.44 17.98
CA GLN A 191 19.63 15.44 17.06
C GLN A 191 19.36 15.08 15.60
N LYS A 192 19.45 13.81 15.22
CA LYS A 192 19.13 13.33 13.86
C LYS A 192 17.66 13.60 13.51
N VAL A 193 16.74 13.22 14.38
CA VAL A 193 15.29 13.45 14.17
C VAL A 193 14.97 14.94 14.13
N ARG A 194 15.57 15.74 15.03
CA ARG A 194 15.45 17.20 15.04
C ARG A 194 15.93 17.80 13.72
N ARG A 195 17.09 17.38 13.24
CA ARG A 195 17.65 17.83 11.96
C ARG A 195 16.69 17.53 10.81
N ALA A 196 16.15 16.30 10.74
CA ALA A 196 15.19 15.94 9.70
C ALA A 196 13.93 16.83 9.74
N PHE A 197 13.39 17.07 10.92
CA PHE A 197 12.24 17.95 11.12
C PHE A 197 12.53 19.40 10.73
N GLU A 198 13.66 19.97 11.16
CA GLU A 198 14.09 21.34 10.84
C GLU A 198 14.42 21.52 9.36
N ALA A 199 14.88 20.46 8.69
CA ALA A 199 15.03 20.43 7.23
C ALA A 199 13.68 20.37 6.49
N GLY A 200 12.54 20.27 7.18
CA GLY A 200 11.21 20.25 6.57
C GLY A 200 10.78 18.87 6.05
N HIS A 201 11.38 17.80 6.56
CA HIS A 201 10.84 16.44 6.40
C HIS A 201 9.71 16.19 7.40
N GLN A 202 8.85 15.23 7.10
CA GLN A 202 7.79 14.83 8.00
C GLN A 202 8.32 13.71 8.89
N ILE A 203 8.31 13.93 10.19
CA ILE A 203 8.46 12.90 11.21
C ILE A 203 7.09 12.33 11.56
N ALA A 204 6.95 11.01 11.44
CA ALA A 204 5.75 10.23 11.73
C ALA A 204 6.10 9.09 12.70
N SER A 205 5.08 8.49 13.33
CA SER A 205 5.27 7.47 14.36
C SER A 205 5.42 6.06 13.76
N HIS A 206 6.39 5.27 14.23
CA HIS A 206 6.50 3.85 13.91
C HIS A 206 6.41 2.95 15.15
N THR A 207 5.74 3.40 16.21
CA THR A 207 5.75 2.81 17.57
C THR A 207 7.07 3.00 18.30
N TYR A 208 7.06 2.82 19.63
CA TYR A 208 8.26 3.00 20.43
C TYR A 208 9.26 1.87 20.20
N SER A 209 8.83 0.61 20.34
CA SER A 209 9.70 -0.57 20.34
C SER A 209 9.66 -1.41 19.06
N HIS A 210 8.92 -0.96 18.04
CA HIS A 210 8.66 -1.73 16.82
C HIS A 210 7.86 -3.03 17.11
N ALA A 211 6.97 -2.99 18.11
CA ALA A 211 6.10 -4.11 18.44
C ALA A 211 5.01 -4.33 17.37
N ASP A 212 4.68 -5.59 17.08
CA ASP A 212 3.49 -5.92 16.28
C ASP A 212 2.24 -5.57 17.11
N LEU A 213 1.60 -4.45 16.73
CA LEU A 213 0.42 -3.93 17.41
C LEU A 213 -0.74 -4.93 17.43
N ASP A 214 -0.81 -5.84 16.45
CA ASP A 214 -1.87 -6.85 16.40
C ASP A 214 -1.73 -7.91 17.50
N GLN A 215 -0.52 -8.10 18.05
CA GLN A 215 -0.26 -9.00 19.18
C GLN A 215 -0.50 -8.36 20.54
N LEU A 216 -0.70 -7.04 20.58
CA LEU A 216 -0.92 -6.29 21.82
C LEU A 216 -2.41 -6.16 22.12
N ASP A 217 -2.73 -5.98 23.41
CA ASP A 217 -4.03 -5.46 23.82
C ASP A 217 -4.09 -3.94 23.64
N GLU A 218 -5.25 -3.34 23.93
CA GLU A 218 -5.43 -1.89 23.76
C GLU A 218 -4.46 -1.06 24.62
N ALA A 219 -4.16 -1.52 25.85
CA ALA A 219 -3.22 -0.83 26.72
C ALA A 219 -1.79 -0.87 26.16
N GLY A 220 -1.37 -2.01 25.62
CA GLY A 220 -0.08 -2.17 24.95
C GLY A 220 0.05 -1.27 23.72
N ILE A 221 -0.97 -1.21 22.87
CA ILE A 221 -0.98 -0.32 21.69
C ILE A 221 -0.86 1.14 22.13
N ARG A 222 -1.67 1.58 23.11
CA ARG A 222 -1.59 2.95 23.64
C ARG A 222 -0.21 3.26 24.21
N ASN A 223 0.37 2.33 24.96
CA ASN A 223 1.69 2.50 25.54
C ASN A 223 2.79 2.65 24.49
N GLU A 224 2.73 1.89 23.39
CA GLU A 224 3.65 2.03 22.26
C GLU A 224 3.58 3.42 21.62
N MET A 225 2.36 3.94 21.42
CA MET A 225 2.17 5.26 20.82
C MET A 225 2.56 6.40 21.78
N ASP A 226 2.08 6.34 23.02
CA ASP A 226 2.30 7.40 24.02
C ASP A 226 3.79 7.54 24.41
N GLN A 227 4.53 6.43 24.47
CA GLN A 227 5.97 6.49 24.75
C GLN A 227 6.72 7.24 23.66
N LEU A 228 6.46 6.93 22.39
CA LEU A 228 7.10 7.63 21.28
C LEU A 228 6.63 9.10 21.20
N ASP A 229 5.34 9.38 21.38
CA ASP A 229 4.83 10.76 21.41
C ASP A 229 5.52 11.63 22.46
N ARG A 230 5.78 11.09 23.67
CA ARG A 230 6.54 11.81 24.70
C ARG A 230 7.96 12.12 24.26
N GLN A 231 8.63 11.20 23.57
CA GLN A 231 9.98 11.44 23.04
C GLN A 231 9.95 12.47 21.92
N LEU A 232 9.01 12.37 20.98
CA LEU A 232 8.91 13.32 19.86
C LEU A 232 8.51 14.72 20.34
N VAL A 233 7.70 14.86 21.38
CA VAL A 233 7.45 16.18 22.00
C VAL A 233 8.74 16.76 22.58
N ARG A 234 9.60 15.97 23.23
CA ARG A 234 10.90 16.44 23.73
C ARG A 234 11.86 16.80 22.58
N THR A 235 11.85 16.00 21.52
CA THR A 235 12.80 16.12 20.40
C THR A 235 12.42 17.20 19.39
N ILE A 236 11.14 17.37 19.04
CA ILE A 236 10.68 18.29 18.01
C ILE A 236 9.52 19.20 18.45
N GLY A 237 9.04 19.07 19.70
CA GLY A 237 7.97 19.91 20.22
C GLY A 237 6.60 19.67 19.57
N ARG A 238 6.40 18.49 18.97
CA ARG A 238 5.18 18.13 18.21
C ARG A 238 4.83 16.65 18.42
N ARG A 239 3.53 16.33 18.36
CA ARG A 239 3.02 14.94 18.29
C ARG A 239 2.58 14.61 16.87
N PRO A 240 3.08 13.55 16.22
CA PRO A 240 2.57 13.15 14.91
C PRO A 240 1.08 12.77 14.94
N VAL A 241 0.41 12.96 13.81
CA VAL A 241 -0.91 12.35 13.54
C VAL A 241 -0.84 11.20 12.56
N TYR A 242 0.29 11.03 11.89
CA TYR A 242 0.51 9.91 10.99
C TYR A 242 1.36 8.85 11.68
N MET A 243 0.98 7.59 11.48
CA MET A 243 1.77 6.46 11.92
C MET A 243 1.73 5.34 10.89
N ARG A 244 2.78 4.54 10.87
CA ARG A 244 2.81 3.26 10.15
C ARG A 244 2.95 2.15 11.18
N PRO A 245 2.11 1.11 11.15
CA PRO A 245 2.25 0.00 12.06
C PRO A 245 3.44 -0.87 11.62
N PRO A 246 4.29 -1.35 12.56
CA PRO A 246 5.28 -2.38 12.28
C PRO A 246 4.70 -3.54 11.49
N PHE A 247 5.47 -4.05 10.52
CA PHE A 247 5.08 -5.14 9.62
C PHE A 247 3.86 -4.84 8.71
N GLY A 248 3.31 -3.62 8.74
CA GLY A 248 2.08 -3.26 8.02
C GLY A 248 0.81 -3.83 8.65
N ASN A 249 0.89 -4.40 9.86
CA ASN A 249 -0.21 -5.08 10.53
C ASN A 249 -1.12 -4.09 11.28
N ALA A 250 -2.40 -4.06 10.92
CA ALA A 250 -3.40 -3.30 11.65
C ALA A 250 -4.76 -3.99 11.56
N ASN A 251 -5.01 -4.96 12.44
CA ASN A 251 -6.33 -5.58 12.59
C ASN A 251 -7.37 -4.58 13.13
N ALA A 252 -8.63 -5.03 13.24
CA ALA A 252 -9.72 -4.16 13.66
C ALA A 252 -9.56 -3.56 15.07
N ARG A 253 -8.88 -4.24 16.00
CA ARG A 253 -8.57 -3.68 17.33
C ARG A 253 -7.55 -2.56 17.17
N THR A 254 -6.45 -2.82 16.47
CA THR A 254 -5.39 -1.85 16.20
C THR A 254 -5.92 -0.59 15.53
N GLN A 255 -6.70 -0.75 14.46
CA GLN A 255 -7.33 0.38 13.75
C GLN A 255 -8.20 1.22 14.68
N ARG A 256 -9.07 0.59 15.49
CA ARG A 256 -9.94 1.30 16.43
C ARG A 256 -9.18 2.04 17.52
N VAL A 257 -8.08 1.47 18.03
CA VAL A 257 -7.27 2.13 19.07
C VAL A 257 -6.51 3.32 18.48
N LEU A 258 -5.88 3.14 17.32
CA LEU A 258 -5.15 4.20 16.63
C LEU A 258 -6.06 5.36 16.23
N ASP A 259 -7.27 5.07 15.77
CA ASP A 259 -8.29 6.07 15.52
C ASP A 259 -8.67 6.87 16.80
N ARG A 260 -8.97 6.18 17.92
CA ARG A 260 -9.25 6.88 19.19
C ARG A 260 -8.08 7.71 19.70
N LEU A 261 -6.86 7.35 19.32
CA LEU A 261 -5.65 8.12 19.57
C LEU A 261 -5.40 9.20 18.53
N GLY A 262 -6.28 9.37 17.54
CA GLY A 262 -6.22 10.36 16.47
C GLY A 262 -5.05 10.16 15.49
N TYR A 263 -4.66 8.91 15.24
CA TYR A 263 -3.68 8.57 14.22
C TYR A 263 -4.33 8.15 12.90
N ARG A 264 -3.78 8.64 11.80
CA ARG A 264 -3.98 8.12 10.45
C ARG A 264 -2.95 7.03 10.17
N ILE A 265 -3.42 5.87 9.70
CA ILE A 265 -2.59 4.69 9.47
C ILE A 265 -2.07 4.72 8.03
N VAL A 266 -0.75 4.77 7.85
CA VAL A 266 -0.10 4.82 6.54
C VAL A 266 0.55 3.48 6.24
N ASN A 267 0.20 2.91 5.11
CA ASN A 267 0.82 1.72 4.54
C ASN A 267 1.49 2.12 3.22
N TRP A 268 1.67 1.20 2.28
CA TRP A 268 2.35 1.48 1.01
C TRP A 268 1.69 0.75 -0.17
N ASN A 269 1.92 1.26 -1.38
CA ASN A 269 1.58 0.57 -2.63
C ASN A 269 2.81 0.27 -3.50
N ILE A 270 4.01 0.58 -2.99
CA ILE A 270 5.30 0.12 -3.50
C ILE A 270 6.11 -0.39 -2.31
N ASP A 271 6.44 -1.67 -2.30
CA ASP A 271 7.39 -2.26 -1.36
C ASP A 271 8.71 -2.49 -2.10
N THR A 272 9.82 -1.90 -1.64
CA THR A 272 11.11 -2.06 -2.29
C THR A 272 11.78 -3.38 -1.96
N LEU A 273 11.35 -4.08 -0.90
CA LEU A 273 12.01 -5.27 -0.38
C LEU A 273 13.50 -5.05 -0.08
N ASP A 274 13.87 -3.83 0.32
CA ASP A 274 15.28 -3.44 0.52
C ASP A 274 15.95 -4.23 1.64
N TRP A 275 15.18 -4.63 2.65
CA TRP A 275 15.61 -5.53 3.71
C TRP A 275 16.02 -6.94 3.23
N GLN A 276 15.51 -7.41 2.08
CA GLN A 276 15.94 -8.69 1.49
C GLN A 276 17.31 -8.58 0.80
N HIS A 277 17.64 -7.38 0.35
CA HIS A 277 18.85 -7.10 -0.42
C HIS A 277 19.55 -5.83 0.09
N PRO A 278 20.02 -5.81 1.36
CA PRO A 278 20.44 -4.58 2.05
C PRO A 278 21.67 -3.89 1.44
N GLN A 279 22.38 -4.58 0.53
CA GLN A 279 23.56 -4.08 -0.18
C GLN A 279 23.32 -3.87 -1.68
N ASP A 280 22.12 -4.15 -2.20
CA ASP A 280 21.80 -4.06 -3.62
C ASP A 280 20.64 -3.08 -3.88
N ALA A 281 20.99 -1.84 -4.19
CA ALA A 281 20.02 -0.82 -4.56
C ALA A 281 19.30 -1.13 -5.88
N ARG A 282 19.88 -1.95 -6.77
CA ARG A 282 19.26 -2.27 -8.06
C ARG A 282 18.04 -3.16 -7.86
N ALA A 283 18.13 -4.13 -6.96
CA ALA A 283 17.00 -4.97 -6.57
C ALA A 283 15.83 -4.11 -6.04
N SER A 284 16.14 -3.16 -5.14
CA SER A 284 15.14 -2.25 -4.58
C SER A 284 14.55 -1.28 -5.61
N LEU A 285 15.38 -0.76 -6.51
CA LEU A 285 14.95 0.14 -7.58
C LEU A 285 14.00 -0.53 -8.58
N GLN A 286 14.04 -1.86 -8.71
CA GLN A 286 13.14 -2.59 -9.60
C GLN A 286 11.67 -2.40 -9.21
N ALA A 287 11.35 -2.37 -7.91
CA ALA A 287 9.98 -2.12 -7.44
C ALA A 287 9.45 -0.75 -7.90
N TYR A 288 10.29 0.29 -7.88
CA TYR A 288 9.95 1.61 -8.43
C TYR A 288 9.72 1.55 -9.94
N ARG A 289 10.60 0.88 -10.69
CA ARG A 289 10.46 0.74 -12.16
C ARG A 289 9.15 0.09 -12.52
N ASP A 290 8.87 -1.05 -11.91
CA ASP A 290 7.67 -1.86 -12.15
C ASP A 290 6.39 -1.06 -11.88
N ALA A 291 6.33 -0.35 -10.75
CA ALA A 291 5.16 0.44 -10.40
C ALA A 291 4.97 1.65 -11.33
N LEU A 292 6.05 2.38 -11.61
CA LEU A 292 6.00 3.60 -12.43
C LEU A 292 5.81 3.30 -13.92
N ASP A 293 6.27 2.15 -14.42
CA ASP A 293 6.05 1.70 -15.81
C ASP A 293 4.56 1.45 -16.05
N ARG A 294 3.90 0.75 -15.11
CA ARG A 294 2.46 0.47 -15.17
C ARG A 294 1.59 1.73 -15.12
N ALA A 295 2.09 2.80 -14.52
CA ALA A 295 1.37 4.06 -14.32
C ALA A 295 1.72 5.15 -15.34
N THR A 296 2.42 4.82 -16.43
CA THR A 296 2.92 5.81 -17.39
C THR A 296 1.83 6.71 -17.97
N THR A 297 0.64 6.15 -18.27
CA THR A 297 -0.49 6.89 -18.86
C THR A 297 -1.56 7.27 -17.85
N ASP A 298 -1.47 6.78 -16.60
CA ASP A 298 -2.47 7.00 -15.58
C ASP A 298 -2.25 8.36 -14.89
N GLN A 299 -3.19 9.28 -15.16
CA GLN A 299 -3.16 10.63 -14.58
C GLN A 299 -3.59 10.66 -13.11
N GLN A 300 -4.24 9.60 -12.62
CA GLN A 300 -4.68 9.49 -11.23
C GLN A 300 -3.70 8.66 -10.39
N ALA A 301 -2.71 8.01 -11.00
CA ALA A 301 -1.71 7.25 -10.27
C ALA A 301 -1.01 8.11 -9.21
N ALA A 302 -0.86 7.55 -8.03
CA ALA A 302 -0.16 8.16 -6.91
C ALA A 302 0.41 7.07 -6.01
N PHE A 303 1.54 7.36 -5.35
CA PHE A 303 2.35 6.33 -4.70
C PHE A 303 2.81 6.71 -3.32
N ILE A 304 2.90 5.71 -2.44
CA ILE A 304 3.63 5.75 -1.17
C ILE A 304 4.58 4.55 -1.21
N SER A 305 5.89 4.79 -1.18
CA SER A 305 6.89 3.72 -1.16
C SER A 305 7.38 3.42 0.26
N LEU A 306 7.53 2.13 0.56
CA LEU A 306 8.21 1.62 1.74
C LEU A 306 9.67 1.29 1.40
N GLN A 307 10.58 1.77 2.22
CA GLN A 307 11.96 1.31 2.35
C GLN A 307 12.46 1.69 3.76
N HIS A 308 13.70 1.34 4.11
CA HIS A 308 14.22 1.54 5.46
C HIS A 308 15.59 2.23 5.40
N ASP A 309 15.72 3.38 6.08
CA ASP A 309 16.95 4.18 6.09
C ASP A 309 18.12 3.52 6.82
N ILE A 310 17.84 2.41 7.52
CA ILE A 310 18.82 1.57 8.20
C ILE A 310 19.61 0.69 7.22
N GLN A 311 19.10 0.47 5.99
CA GLN A 311 19.75 -0.40 5.01
C GLN A 311 20.87 0.36 4.27
N PRO A 312 22.09 -0.21 4.18
CA PRO A 312 23.23 0.46 3.54
C PRO A 312 22.97 0.93 2.11
N ALA A 313 22.41 0.07 1.25
CA ALA A 313 22.13 0.42 -0.13
C ALA A 313 21.03 1.49 -0.25
N THR A 314 19.99 1.40 0.58
CA THR A 314 18.95 2.41 0.68
C THR A 314 19.54 3.77 1.01
N ALA A 315 20.38 3.82 2.06
CA ALA A 315 20.94 5.07 2.56
C ALA A 315 22.02 5.71 1.67
N THR A 316 22.70 4.92 0.83
CA THR A 316 23.88 5.39 0.08
C THR A 316 23.69 5.50 -1.43
N SER A 317 22.70 4.80 -2.02
CA SER A 317 22.59 4.74 -3.48
C SER A 317 21.15 4.71 -4.02
N LEU A 318 20.20 4.04 -3.35
CA LEU A 318 18.82 3.91 -3.86
C LEU A 318 18.14 5.27 -4.07
N ILE A 319 18.28 6.18 -3.11
CA ILE A 319 17.52 7.44 -3.08
C ILE A 319 17.74 8.27 -4.34
N GLU A 320 18.99 8.42 -4.78
CA GLU A 320 19.30 9.23 -5.96
C GLU A 320 18.69 8.66 -7.23
N ASP A 321 18.81 7.35 -7.43
CA ASP A 321 18.27 6.67 -8.60
C ASP A 321 16.74 6.65 -8.58
N ALA A 322 16.12 6.40 -7.43
CA ALA A 322 14.68 6.43 -7.25
C ALA A 322 14.10 7.83 -7.50
N VAL A 323 14.70 8.89 -6.92
CA VAL A 323 14.27 10.27 -7.16
C VAL A 323 14.37 10.63 -8.65
N ARG A 324 15.47 10.24 -9.31
CA ARG A 324 15.65 10.48 -10.75
C ARG A 324 14.55 9.80 -11.55
N LEU A 325 14.26 8.54 -11.26
CA LEU A 325 13.22 7.76 -11.94
C LEU A 325 11.82 8.34 -11.72
N VAL A 326 11.47 8.66 -10.48
CA VAL A 326 10.17 9.27 -10.12
C VAL A 326 9.95 10.58 -10.90
N ARG A 327 10.97 11.44 -10.96
CA ARG A 327 10.94 12.70 -11.71
C ARG A 327 10.84 12.48 -13.23
N GLN A 328 11.61 11.55 -13.78
CA GLN A 328 11.55 11.20 -15.21
C GLN A 328 10.16 10.71 -15.62
N ARG A 329 9.44 10.08 -14.70
CA ARG A 329 8.06 9.62 -14.92
C ARG A 329 7.01 10.67 -14.65
N GLY A 330 7.41 11.91 -14.33
CA GLY A 330 6.51 13.05 -14.16
C GLY A 330 5.71 13.03 -12.86
N PHE A 331 6.21 12.35 -11.82
CA PHE A 331 5.60 12.39 -10.49
C PHE A 331 6.22 13.48 -9.63
N ARG A 332 5.40 14.11 -8.78
CA ARG A 332 5.83 15.10 -7.81
C ARG A 332 6.17 14.41 -6.49
N LEU A 333 7.44 14.49 -6.08
CA LEU A 333 7.86 14.04 -4.76
C LEU A 333 7.26 14.95 -3.70
N MET A 334 6.59 14.35 -2.72
CA MET A 334 5.88 15.01 -1.64
C MET A 334 6.10 14.24 -0.34
N ARG A 335 5.89 14.90 0.79
CA ARG A 335 5.68 14.19 2.06
C ARG A 335 4.29 13.54 2.10
N VAL A 336 4.04 12.65 3.06
CA VAL A 336 2.74 11.97 3.17
C VAL A 336 1.63 12.97 3.50
N ASP A 337 1.83 13.85 4.47
CA ASP A 337 0.90 14.94 4.79
C ASP A 337 0.52 15.78 3.56
N GLU A 338 1.52 16.22 2.78
CA GLU A 338 1.30 16.98 1.54
C GLU A 338 0.53 16.18 0.49
N CYS A 339 0.90 14.93 0.26
CA CYS A 339 0.28 14.09 -0.77
C CYS A 339 -1.12 13.60 -0.36
N MET A 340 -1.47 13.72 0.92
CA MET A 340 -2.82 13.50 1.44
C MET A 340 -3.69 14.77 1.40
N GLY A 341 -3.14 15.92 1.02
CA GLY A 341 -3.84 17.21 1.04
C GLY A 341 -3.94 17.84 2.44
N ASP A 342 -3.05 17.45 3.35
CA ASP A 342 -3.07 17.77 4.78
C ASP A 342 -1.75 18.42 5.25
N ALA A 343 -1.19 19.31 4.43
CA ALA A 343 0.16 19.86 4.68
C ALA A 343 0.35 20.54 6.05
N ASP A 344 -0.73 21.05 6.65
CA ASP A 344 -0.72 21.69 7.98
C ASP A 344 -1.23 20.78 9.11
N GLY A 345 -1.70 19.58 8.78
CA GLY A 345 -2.32 18.64 9.73
C GLY A 345 -1.39 17.53 10.22
N ALA A 346 -0.13 17.50 9.79
CA ALA A 346 0.83 16.45 10.16
C ALA A 346 1.06 16.29 11.68
N TYR A 347 0.78 17.34 12.47
CA TYR A 347 1.10 17.41 13.89
C TYR A 347 -0.01 17.98 14.75
N ARG A 348 -0.16 17.43 15.95
CA ARG A 348 -0.92 18.02 17.05
C ARG A 348 -0.01 18.80 17.99
N ARG A 349 -0.61 19.77 18.71
CA ARG A 349 0.08 20.50 19.78
C ARG A 349 0.42 19.55 20.94
N PRO A 350 1.50 19.84 21.69
CA PRO A 350 1.94 19.04 22.85
C PRO A 350 0.92 18.91 23.97
#